data_AF-D7T610-F1
#
_entry.id   AF-D7T610-F1
#
_cell.length_a   1.000
_cell.length_b   1.000
_cell.length_c   1.000
_cell.angle_alpha   90.00
_cell.angle_beta   90.00
_cell.angle_gamma   90.00
#
_symmetry.space_group_name_H-M   'P 1'
#
loop_
_entity.id
_entity.type
_entity.pdbx_description
1 polymer ?
#
loop_
_entity_poly.entity_id
_entity_poly.type
_entity_poly.pdbx_seq_one_letter_code
_entity_poly.pdbx_strand_id
1 'polypeptide(L)'
;MVVLMAARASRLENQDAIDAAIVAMLDDPNEARAGITEVHFLPFNPTDKRTALTYIDNSGKMHRASKGAPEQILNLAHNKSDIERRVHLIINKFADRGLRSLAVACQEVPAGTKDSPGGPWEFIGLLPLFDPPRHDSAETIRRALDLGVSVKMITGEHYC
;
A
#
# COMPACT_ATOMS: atom_id res chain seq x y z
N MET A 1 -5.79 12.81 4.21
CA MET A 1 -5.56 12.71 2.74
C MET A 1 -4.89 11.40 2.33
N VAL A 2 -3.71 11.05 2.87
CA VAL A 2 -2.99 9.80 2.53
C VAL A 2 -3.81 8.53 2.81
N VAL A 3 -4.42 8.43 4.01
CA VAL A 3 -5.25 7.29 4.42
C VAL A 3 -6.47 7.12 3.50
N LEU A 4 -7.16 8.21 3.16
CA LEU A 4 -8.30 8.17 2.24
C LEU A 4 -7.90 7.65 0.84
N MET A 5 -6.76 8.08 0.31
CA MET A 5 -6.27 7.59 -0.99
C MET A 5 -5.84 6.12 -0.92
N ALA A 6 -5.26 5.69 0.20
CA ALA A 6 -4.98 4.28 0.44
C ALA A 6 -6.28 3.44 0.53
N ALA A 7 -7.30 3.93 1.24
CA ALA A 7 -8.60 3.28 1.36
C ALA A 7 -9.32 3.21 0.00
N ARG A 8 -9.22 4.27 -0.81
CA ARG A 8 -9.66 4.26 -2.21
C ARG A 8 -8.98 3.15 -3.01
N ALA A 9 -7.66 3.02 -2.90
CA ALA A 9 -6.91 1.96 -3.57
C ALA A 9 -7.04 0.56 -2.92
N SER A 10 -7.89 0.40 -1.90
CA SER A 10 -8.20 -0.88 -1.23
C SER A 10 -9.50 -1.48 -1.78
N ARG A 11 -9.62 -2.81 -1.75
CA ARG A 11 -10.91 -3.48 -1.94
C ARG A 11 -11.80 -3.26 -0.72
N LEU A 12 -13.09 -3.16 -0.94
CA LEU A 12 -14.09 -3.18 0.14
C LEU A 12 -14.59 -4.59 0.43
N GLU A 13 -14.64 -5.46 -0.59
CA GLU A 13 -15.07 -6.86 -0.47
C GLU A 13 -13.88 -7.81 -0.60
N ASN A 14 -13.89 -8.89 0.19
CA ASN A 14 -12.82 -9.90 0.22
C ASN A 14 -11.43 -9.28 0.47
N GLN A 15 -11.36 -8.52 1.57
CA GLN A 15 -10.22 -7.67 1.91
C GLN A 15 -9.01 -8.51 2.32
N ASP A 16 -7.86 -8.20 1.74
CA ASP A 16 -6.59 -8.59 2.33
C ASP A 16 -6.44 -7.92 3.71
N ALA A 17 -5.69 -8.52 4.64
CA ALA A 17 -5.53 -7.97 6.00
C ALA A 17 -5.04 -6.51 6.01
N ILE A 18 -4.24 -6.12 5.00
CA ILE A 18 -3.76 -4.75 4.81
C ILE A 18 -4.89 -3.81 4.39
N ASP A 19 -5.76 -4.26 3.49
CA ASP A 19 -6.91 -3.48 3.00
C ASP A 19 -7.89 -3.21 4.14
N ALA A 20 -8.18 -4.24 4.93
CA ALA A 20 -9.02 -4.13 6.12
C ALA A 20 -8.46 -3.15 7.15
N ALA A 21 -7.15 -3.22 7.43
CA ALA A 21 -6.52 -2.30 8.37
C ALA A 21 -6.62 -0.84 7.90
N ILE A 22 -6.40 -0.57 6.60
CA ILE A 22 -6.45 0.79 6.05
C ILE A 22 -7.88 1.34 6.07
N VAL A 23 -8.87 0.53 5.71
CA VAL A 23 -10.29 0.94 5.75
C VAL A 23 -10.74 1.20 7.20
N ALA A 24 -10.28 0.39 8.15
CA ALA A 24 -10.55 0.58 9.58
C ALA A 24 -9.87 1.82 10.19
N MET A 25 -8.91 2.45 9.50
CA MET A 25 -8.36 3.74 9.92
C MET A 25 -9.26 4.93 9.59
N LEU A 26 -10.31 4.74 8.78
CA LEU A 26 -11.33 5.76 8.54
C LEU A 26 -12.37 5.71 9.66
N ASP A 27 -12.94 6.87 10.00
CA ASP A 27 -14.05 6.96 10.96
C ASP A 27 -15.29 6.21 10.44
N ASP A 28 -15.55 6.31 9.14
CA ASP A 28 -16.59 5.54 8.44
C ASP A 28 -16.03 4.88 7.16
N PRO A 29 -16.13 3.54 7.01
CA PRO A 29 -15.66 2.82 5.82
C PRO A 29 -16.25 3.32 4.49
N ASN A 30 -17.46 3.88 4.50
CA ASN A 30 -18.13 4.40 3.31
C ASN A 30 -17.43 5.65 2.78
N GLU A 31 -16.65 6.37 3.59
CA GLU A 31 -15.83 7.50 3.13
C GLU A 31 -14.84 7.09 2.04
N ALA A 32 -14.40 5.82 2.04
CA ALA A 32 -13.52 5.30 1.01
C ALA A 32 -14.14 5.35 -0.40
N ARG A 33 -15.47 5.44 -0.52
CA ARG A 33 -16.21 5.54 -1.79
C ARG A 33 -17.13 6.76 -1.88
N ALA A 34 -17.19 7.57 -0.82
CA ALA A 34 -18.00 8.77 -0.81
C ALA A 34 -17.57 9.74 -1.93
N GLY A 35 -18.54 10.11 -2.77
CA GLY A 35 -18.35 11.07 -3.85
C GLY A 35 -17.43 10.61 -4.99
N ILE A 36 -17.26 9.29 -5.16
CA ILE A 36 -16.53 8.71 -6.28
C ILE A 36 -17.29 7.54 -6.90
N THR A 37 -17.16 7.39 -8.22
CA THR A 37 -17.68 6.24 -8.97
C THR A 37 -16.51 5.36 -9.39
N GLU A 38 -16.49 4.12 -8.92
CA GLU A 38 -15.45 3.15 -9.30
C GLU A 38 -15.58 2.76 -10.78
N VAL A 39 -14.47 2.81 -11.51
CA VAL A 39 -14.42 2.43 -12.93
C VAL A 39 -13.70 1.11 -13.10
N HIS A 40 -12.54 0.97 -12.45
CA HIS A 40 -11.72 -0.22 -12.58
C HIS A 40 -10.78 -0.40 -11.39
N PHE A 41 -10.74 -1.61 -10.84
CA PHE A 41 -9.80 -1.99 -9.79
C PHE A 41 -8.76 -2.96 -10.34
N LEU A 42 -7.49 -2.58 -10.22
CA LEU A 42 -6.34 -3.41 -10.52
C LEU A 42 -5.89 -4.13 -9.23
N PRO A 43 -6.08 -5.46 -9.13
CA PRO A 43 -5.68 -6.23 -7.96
C PRO A 43 -4.16 -6.34 -7.82
N PHE A 44 -3.73 -6.80 -6.64
CA PHE A 44 -2.32 -7.00 -6.36
C PHE A 44 -1.73 -8.04 -7.32
N ASN A 45 -0.63 -7.66 -7.96
CA ASN A 45 0.17 -8.54 -8.80
C ASN A 45 1.57 -8.67 -8.19
N PRO A 46 2.11 -9.88 -7.97
CA PRO A 46 3.46 -10.06 -7.41
C PRO A 46 4.58 -9.40 -8.24
N THR A 47 4.36 -9.18 -9.54
CA THR A 47 5.30 -8.44 -10.40
C THR A 47 5.26 -6.94 -10.13
N ASP A 48 4.06 -6.35 -10.04
CA ASP A 48 3.87 -4.90 -9.88
C ASP A 48 3.93 -4.45 -8.40
N LYS A 49 3.72 -5.39 -7.47
CA LYS A 49 3.64 -5.22 -6.01
C LYS A 49 2.79 -4.02 -5.57
N ARG A 50 1.70 -3.75 -6.30
CA ARG A 50 0.78 -2.62 -6.06
C ARG A 50 -0.66 -3.00 -6.41
N THR A 51 -1.60 -2.28 -5.83
CA THR A 51 -3.01 -2.23 -6.25
C THR A 51 -3.31 -0.83 -6.78
N ALA A 52 -4.35 -0.70 -7.60
CA ALA A 52 -4.82 0.60 -8.04
C ALA A 52 -6.33 0.64 -8.22
N LEU A 53 -6.96 1.76 -7.88
CA LEU A 53 -8.35 2.05 -8.20
C LEU A 53 -8.39 3.23 -9.17
N THR A 54 -9.05 3.04 -10.30
CA THR A 54 -9.47 4.10 -11.22
C THR A 54 -10.91 4.47 -10.89
N TYR A 55 -11.17 5.75 -10.63
CA TYR A 55 -12.47 6.27 -10.23
C TYR A 55 -12.75 7.62 -10.88
N ILE A 56 -14.02 8.00 -10.95
CA ILE A 56 -14.46 9.32 -11.38
C ILE A 56 -14.92 10.09 -10.13
N ASP A 57 -14.45 11.31 -9.96
CA ASP A 57 -14.87 12.19 -8.86
C ASP A 57 -16.23 12.87 -9.15
N ASN A 58 -16.79 13.55 -8.15
CA ASN A 58 -18.02 14.34 -8.30
C ASN A 58 -17.93 15.46 -9.36
N SER A 59 -16.73 15.85 -9.78
CA SER A 59 -16.52 16.85 -10.83
C SER A 59 -16.48 16.23 -12.23
N GLY A 60 -16.66 14.90 -12.34
CA GLY A 60 -16.58 14.16 -13.59
C GLY A 60 -15.15 13.89 -14.07
N LYS A 61 -14.13 14.19 -13.25
CA LYS A 61 -12.73 13.92 -13.59
C LYS A 61 -12.35 12.50 -13.20
N MET A 62 -11.63 11.83 -14.08
CA MET A 62 -11.10 10.50 -13.81
C MET A 62 -9.73 10.59 -13.12
N HIS A 63 -9.60 9.87 -12.02
CA HIS A 63 -8.39 9.76 -11.21
C HIS A 63 -8.01 8.30 -11.04
N ARG A 64 -6.73 8.07 -10.75
CA ARG A 64 -6.22 6.74 -10.41
C ARG A 64 -5.37 6.84 -9.15
N ALA A 65 -5.81 6.18 -8.09
CA ALA A 65 -5.03 6.03 -6.86
C ALA A 65 -4.37 4.66 -6.85
N SER A 66 -3.11 4.59 -6.42
CA SER A 66 -2.37 3.34 -6.27
C SER A 66 -1.68 3.28 -4.92
N LYS A 67 -1.62 2.07 -4.36
CA LYS A 67 -0.86 1.78 -3.15
C LYS A 67 -0.04 0.51 -3.35
N GLY A 68 1.12 0.43 -2.68
CA GLY A 68 1.98 -0.74 -2.85
C GLY A 68 3.33 -0.59 -2.17
N ALA A 69 4.26 -1.47 -2.57
CA ALA A 69 5.63 -1.43 -2.12
C ALA A 69 6.25 -0.05 -2.39
N PRO A 70 6.94 0.57 -1.41
CA PRO A 70 7.46 1.93 -1.56
C PRO A 70 8.34 2.14 -2.78
N GLU A 71 9.25 1.21 -3.07
CA GLU A 71 10.12 1.25 -4.25
C GLU A 71 9.32 1.30 -5.57
N GLN A 72 8.23 0.54 -5.66
CA GLN A 72 7.42 0.46 -6.89
C GLN A 72 6.61 1.74 -7.09
N ILE A 73 6.05 2.29 -6.01
CA ILE A 73 5.31 3.55 -6.08
C ILE A 73 6.25 4.74 -6.32
N LEU A 74 7.45 4.72 -5.73
CA LEU A 74 8.47 5.74 -5.94
C LEU A 74 8.97 5.75 -7.40
N ASN A 75 9.09 4.58 -8.03
CA ASN A 75 9.43 4.47 -9.46
C ASN A 75 8.35 5.03 -10.40
N LEU A 76 7.10 5.15 -9.95
CA LEU A 76 6.02 5.77 -10.73
C LEU A 76 6.05 7.30 -10.63
N ALA A 77 6.52 7.85 -9.50
CA ALA A 77 6.46 9.27 -9.21
C ALA A 77 7.31 10.10 -10.19
N HIS A 78 6.72 11.16 -10.74
CA HIS A 78 7.41 12.02 -11.71
C HIS A 78 8.64 12.74 -11.13
N ASN A 79 8.62 13.03 -9.84
CA ASN A 79 9.67 13.75 -9.11
C ASN A 79 10.54 12.81 -8.25
N LYS A 80 10.68 11.53 -8.67
CA LYS A 80 11.43 10.50 -7.94
C LYS A 80 12.75 11.01 -7.38
N SER A 81 13.60 11.62 -8.20
CA SER A 81 14.96 12.03 -7.83
C SER A 81 15.00 13.02 -6.66
N ASP A 82 13.97 13.87 -6.52
CA ASP A 82 13.87 14.87 -5.45
C ASP A 82 13.38 14.27 -4.13
N ILE A 83 12.48 13.28 -4.19
CA ILE A 83 11.83 12.71 -3.01
C ILE A 83 12.47 11.40 -2.53
N GLU A 84 13.19 10.69 -3.39
CA GLU A 84 13.77 9.35 -3.13
C GLU A 84 14.56 9.29 -1.83
N ARG A 85 15.51 10.22 -1.64
CA ARG A 85 16.32 10.27 -0.41
C ARG A 85 15.46 10.43 0.84
N ARG A 86 14.42 11.28 0.79
CA ARG A 86 13.52 11.52 1.93
C ARG A 86 12.64 10.31 2.20
N VAL A 87 12.14 9.66 1.15
CA VAL A 87 11.31 8.46 1.23
C VAL A 87 12.10 7.31 1.84
N HIS A 88 13.32 7.04 1.36
CA HIS A 88 14.19 6.00 1.94
C HIS A 88 14.52 6.25 3.42
N LEU A 89 14.79 7.49 3.81
CA LEU A 89 15.02 7.83 5.23
C LEU A 89 13.80 7.52 6.11
N ILE A 90 12.59 7.72 5.61
CA ILE A 90 11.36 7.41 6.37
C ILE A 90 11.12 5.90 6.42
N ILE A 91 11.33 5.20 5.30
CA ILE A 91 11.22 3.73 5.24
C ILE A 91 12.17 3.08 6.24
N ASN A 92 13.43 3.53 6.30
CA ASN A 92 14.41 3.02 7.26
C ASN A 92 13.97 3.28 8.71
N LYS A 93 13.43 4.47 9.00
CA LYS A 93 12.87 4.77 10.34
C LYS A 93 11.68 3.89 10.71
N PHE A 94 10.89 3.45 9.73
CA PHE A 94 9.80 2.50 9.97
C PHE A 94 10.36 1.09 10.19
N ALA A 95 11.32 0.65 9.38
CA ALA A 95 12.00 -0.63 9.53
C ALA A 95 12.71 -0.77 10.90
N ASP A 96 13.41 0.27 11.36
CA ASP A 96 14.06 0.32 12.69
C ASP A 96 13.06 0.11 13.84
N ARG A 97 11.78 0.41 13.60
CA ARG A 97 10.68 0.23 14.56
C ARG A 97 9.90 -1.07 14.33
N GLY A 98 10.33 -1.92 13.39
CA GLY A 98 9.62 -3.14 12.99
C GLY A 98 8.30 -2.87 12.27
N LEU A 99 8.16 -1.71 11.62
CA LEU A 99 6.96 -1.31 10.88
C LEU A 99 7.19 -1.52 9.38
N ARG A 100 6.23 -2.18 8.74
CA ARG A 100 6.19 -2.32 7.30
C ARG A 100 5.76 -1.01 6.65
N SER A 101 6.42 -0.60 5.58
CA SER A 101 6.10 0.63 4.87
C SER A 101 5.19 0.36 3.66
N LEU A 102 4.12 1.14 3.50
CA LEU A 102 3.27 1.14 2.32
C LEU A 102 3.24 2.54 1.70
N ALA A 103 3.49 2.67 0.40
CA ALA A 103 3.42 3.95 -0.28
C ALA A 103 2.10 4.13 -1.04
N VAL A 104 1.72 5.39 -1.24
CA VAL A 104 0.51 5.79 -1.97
C VAL A 104 0.85 6.87 -2.97
N ALA A 105 0.34 6.72 -4.20
CA ALA A 105 0.43 7.71 -5.25
C ALA A 105 -0.95 7.91 -5.93
N CYS A 106 -1.14 9.07 -6.54
CA CYS A 106 -2.33 9.39 -7.32
C CYS A 106 -1.95 10.02 -8.66
N GLN A 107 -2.78 9.87 -9.67
CA GLN A 107 -2.65 10.58 -10.94
C GLN A 107 -4.02 10.95 -11.50
N GLU A 108 -4.08 12.02 -12.29
CA GLU A 108 -5.25 12.31 -13.14
C GLU A 108 -5.20 11.46 -14.42
N VAL A 109 -6.36 11.07 -14.95
CA VAL A 109 -6.49 10.32 -16.21
C VAL A 109 -7.35 11.13 -17.19
N PRO A 110 -6.77 12.16 -17.84
CA PRO A 110 -7.54 13.12 -18.64
C PRO A 110 -8.16 12.50 -19.90
N ALA A 111 -7.62 11.39 -20.40
CA ALA A 111 -8.17 10.68 -21.56
C ALA A 111 -9.51 9.98 -21.26
N GLY A 112 -9.91 9.86 -19.98
CA GLY A 112 -11.19 9.28 -19.58
C GLY A 112 -11.33 7.77 -19.87
N THR A 113 -10.24 7.09 -20.23
CA THR A 113 -10.24 5.65 -20.50
C THR A 113 -9.39 4.91 -19.48
N LYS A 114 -9.88 3.75 -19.02
CA LYS A 114 -9.20 2.92 -18.01
C LYS A 114 -7.81 2.43 -18.45
N ASP A 115 -7.60 2.27 -19.75
CA ASP A 115 -6.36 1.75 -20.35
C ASP A 115 -5.35 2.87 -20.66
N SER A 116 -5.74 4.14 -20.48
CA SER A 116 -4.82 5.26 -20.66
C SER A 116 -3.70 5.21 -19.61
N PRO A 117 -2.45 5.56 -20.00
CA PRO A 117 -1.36 5.72 -19.05
C PRO A 117 -1.66 6.79 -18.00
N GLY A 118 -2.52 7.78 -18.31
CA GLY A 118 -2.82 8.91 -17.45
C GLY A 118 -1.72 9.97 -17.47
N GLY A 119 -1.82 10.93 -16.55
CA GLY A 119 -0.82 11.97 -16.32
C GLY A 119 0.34 11.51 -15.44
N PRO A 120 1.19 12.44 -14.98
CA PRO A 120 2.27 12.13 -14.05
C PRO A 120 1.71 11.62 -12.71
N TRP A 121 2.33 10.58 -12.14
CA TRP A 121 2.01 10.16 -10.78
C TRP A 121 2.58 11.13 -9.76
N GLU A 122 1.73 11.54 -8.83
CA GLU A 122 2.09 12.31 -7.65
C GLU A 122 2.23 11.37 -6.46
N PHE A 123 3.40 11.40 -5.83
CA PHE A 123 3.63 10.68 -4.59
C PHE A 123 2.91 11.38 -3.44
N ILE A 124 1.94 10.70 -2.83
CA ILE A 124 1.09 11.30 -1.78
C ILE A 124 1.71 11.08 -0.40
N GLY A 125 2.26 9.89 -0.13
CA GLY A 125 2.88 9.61 1.16
C GLY A 125 3.16 8.14 1.45
N LEU A 126 3.67 7.91 2.68
CA LEU A 126 3.93 6.58 3.25
C LEU A 126 2.99 6.34 4.45
N LEU A 127 2.49 5.12 4.58
CA LEU A 127 1.81 4.62 5.76
C LEU A 127 2.66 3.54 6.44
N PRO A 128 2.95 3.67 7.74
CA PRO A 128 3.49 2.57 8.52
C PRO A 128 2.38 1.57 8.87
N LEU A 129 2.66 0.28 8.70
CA LEU A 129 1.82 -0.84 9.06
C LEU A 129 2.55 -1.68 10.11
N PHE A 130 1.85 -2.00 11.20
CA PHE A 130 2.38 -2.90 12.22
C PHE A 130 1.80 -4.30 11.98
N ASP A 131 2.68 -5.27 11.76
CA ASP A 131 2.31 -6.69 11.64
C ASP A 131 2.76 -7.43 12.92
N PRO A 132 1.88 -7.53 13.94
CA PRO A 132 2.27 -8.15 15.19
C PRO A 132 2.61 -9.63 14.98
N PRO A 133 3.71 -10.14 15.55
CA PRO A 133 3.98 -11.58 15.51
C PRO A 133 2.82 -12.33 16.19
N ARG A 134 2.46 -13.50 15.66
CA ARG A 134 1.40 -14.30 16.28
C ARG A 134 1.82 -14.71 17.70
N HIS A 135 0.88 -14.69 18.63
CA HIS A 135 1.12 -14.94 20.04
C HIS A 135 1.70 -16.34 20.33
N ASP A 136 1.44 -17.32 19.46
CA ASP A 136 1.92 -18.69 19.51
C ASP A 136 3.30 -18.91 18.86
N SER A 137 3.82 -17.92 18.14
CA SER A 137 5.06 -18.05 17.38
C SER A 137 6.26 -18.28 18.29
N ALA A 138 6.33 -17.55 19.42
CA ALA A 138 7.43 -17.70 20.38
C ALA A 138 7.44 -19.10 21.03
N GLU A 139 6.26 -19.63 21.39
CA GLU A 139 6.13 -20.95 21.99
C GLU A 139 6.45 -22.06 20.98
N THR A 140 5.99 -21.92 19.74
CA THR A 140 6.25 -22.86 18.65
C THR A 140 7.74 -22.93 18.31
N ILE A 141 8.40 -21.76 18.21
CA ILE A 141 9.86 -21.70 17.98
C ILE A 141 10.61 -22.37 19.12
N ARG A 142 10.21 -22.09 20.38
CA ARG A 142 10.84 -22.70 21.55
C ARG A 142 10.70 -24.22 21.57
N ARG A 143 9.49 -24.74 21.31
CA ARG A 143 9.24 -26.18 21.20
C ARG A 143 10.04 -26.84 20.07
N ALA A 144 10.14 -26.18 18.92
CA ALA A 144 10.94 -26.69 17.80
C ALA A 144 12.43 -26.78 18.16
N LEU A 145 12.97 -25.75 18.83
CA LEU A 145 14.35 -25.76 19.32
C LEU A 145 14.59 -26.83 20.39
N ASP A 146 13.66 -27.01 21.33
CA ASP A 146 13.73 -28.06 22.37
C ASP A 146 13.72 -29.48 21.75
N LEU A 147 13.10 -29.65 20.58
CA LEU A 147 13.10 -30.90 19.82
C LEU A 147 14.32 -31.05 18.89
N GLY A 148 15.29 -30.13 18.96
CA GLY A 148 16.49 -30.14 18.12
C GLY A 148 16.26 -29.70 16.67
N VAL A 149 15.10 -29.11 16.36
CA VAL A 149 14.77 -28.60 15.02
C VAL A 149 15.20 -27.14 14.91
N SER A 150 16.11 -26.84 13.99
CA SER A 150 16.54 -25.47 13.72
C SER A 150 15.46 -24.68 12.99
N VAL A 151 15.02 -23.55 13.55
CA VAL A 151 14.10 -22.62 12.87
C VAL A 151 14.92 -21.52 12.18
N LYS A 152 14.64 -21.29 10.89
CA LYS A 152 15.19 -20.16 10.13
C LYS A 152 14.05 -19.27 9.65
N MET A 153 14.17 -17.97 9.94
CA MET A 153 13.23 -16.98 9.41
C MET A 153 13.52 -16.76 7.93
N ILE A 154 12.49 -16.94 7.09
CA ILE A 154 12.51 -16.52 5.68
C ILE A 154 11.53 -15.36 5.58
N THR A 155 12.01 -14.23 5.09
CA THR A 155 11.22 -13.01 4.97
C THR A 155 11.55 -12.36 3.63
N GLY A 156 10.51 -11.91 2.94
CA GLY A 156 10.60 -11.18 1.67
C GLY A 156 10.73 -9.68 1.85
N GLU A 157 10.87 -9.20 3.09
CA GLU A 157 11.11 -7.81 3.41
C GLU A 157 12.58 -7.48 3.09
N HIS A 158 12.84 -6.29 2.56
CA HIS A 158 14.20 -5.88 2.18
C HIS A 158 15.05 -5.75 3.46
N TYR A 159 15.92 -6.72 3.71
CA TYR A 159 17.06 -6.54 4.61
C TYR A 159 18.16 -5.88 3.80
N CYS A 160 18.55 -4.66 4.19
CA CYS A 160 19.86 -4.12 3.87
C CYS A 160 20.94 -4.89 4.62
#